data_AF-A0A951TIK4-F1
#
_entry.id   AF-A0A951TIK4-F1
#
_cell.length_a   1.000
_cell.length_b   1.000
_cell.length_c   1.000
_cell.angle_alpha   90.00
_cell.angle_beta   90.00
_cell.angle_gamma   90.00
#
_symmetry.space_group_name_H-M   'P 1'
#
loop_
_entity.id
_entity.type
_entity.pdbx_description
1 polymer ?
#
loop_
_entity_poly.entity_id
_entity_poly.type
_entity_poly.pdbx_seq_one_letter_code
_entity_poly.pdbx_strand_id
1 'polypeptide(L)'
;MPATQTNSPSPTEELFPLNPELEPETDDEGEEFSPVHLFLEDFVVTALLSAGRPLRGGELSQRAENFALPRQSLREALKNSQAVVFEAREWDAIWRAKRRGQSREERSRQPVESMIRELLLAVGKPLPLAVIAREVSLMRNQYDPNMKTTVANVLKSARFVLEVAPDVWLHGDFVLSTGAPDETLLIRENNLQNDPDFQGLVEYAEITKTDAAGIARELMEFTGGPLSQKVIGFFVHRANPSAFSARNVAAALNDRKQFQPLLGGFVALQEQLGGLRAQVEDFLAQWSGPQLSRAEIQALLKQRVALSQVVAPQKQELEELKTLARNGDGTPLDLASVVLDVLDMEADDPKLVATLQGLNDALRRDPDWMPAGIGHFLLRENIPAHVGQIPDVLRPVTLDVLDPETKEPFDFEMSDEGLEGDAAAFVHAPQWEDVAEEFEVRFERGETPSGTRIVVLNHHLRAETLKLRRMDEELFDLSSGLAR
;
A
#
# COMPACT_ATOMS: atom_id res chain seq x y z
N MET A 1 21.32 -2.18 -95.75
CA MET A 1 20.14 -2.42 -94.90
C MET A 1 20.46 -1.89 -93.51
N PRO A 2 19.67 -0.96 -92.99
CA PRO A 2 19.95 -0.26 -91.73
C PRO A 2 19.39 -1.05 -90.54
N ALA A 3 20.16 -1.10 -89.45
CA ALA A 3 19.72 -1.67 -88.19
C ALA A 3 18.98 -0.61 -87.37
N THR A 4 17.71 -0.90 -87.13
CA THR A 4 16.71 -0.11 -86.42
C THR A 4 17.08 0.04 -84.95
N GLN A 5 17.17 1.28 -84.47
CA GLN A 5 17.20 1.62 -83.04
C GLN A 5 15.84 1.30 -82.42
N THR A 6 15.84 0.53 -81.33
CA THR A 6 14.67 0.31 -80.48
C THR A 6 14.81 1.19 -79.23
N ASN A 7 14.02 2.26 -79.20
CA ASN A 7 13.80 3.10 -78.02
C ASN A 7 13.09 2.28 -76.95
N SER A 8 13.71 2.15 -75.77
CA SER A 8 13.04 1.69 -74.55
C SER A 8 12.55 2.92 -73.77
N PRO A 9 11.30 2.95 -73.29
CA PRO A 9 10.78 4.09 -72.55
C PRO A 9 11.29 4.09 -71.10
N SER A 10 11.71 5.29 -70.66
CA SER A 10 12.07 5.61 -69.28
C SER A 10 10.93 5.28 -68.31
N PRO A 11 11.21 4.77 -67.09
CA PRO A 11 10.18 4.62 -66.08
C PRO A 11 9.81 6.00 -65.53
N THR A 12 8.53 6.33 -65.64
CA THR A 12 7.91 7.50 -65.01
C THR A 12 8.04 7.36 -63.50
N GLU A 13 8.82 8.24 -62.86
CA GLU A 13 8.83 8.41 -61.41
C GLU A 13 7.45 8.90 -60.98
N GLU A 14 6.64 7.99 -60.44
CA GLU A 14 5.45 8.34 -59.67
C GLU A 14 5.88 8.99 -58.36
N LEU A 15 5.85 10.32 -58.35
CA LEU A 15 5.95 11.15 -57.16
C LEU A 15 4.76 10.85 -56.25
N PHE A 16 4.98 10.04 -55.22
CA PHE A 16 4.10 9.96 -54.07
C PHE A 16 4.05 11.33 -53.37
N PRO A 17 2.88 11.85 -53.01
CA PRO A 17 2.81 13.08 -52.23
C PRO A 17 3.42 12.83 -50.85
N LEU A 18 4.53 13.51 -50.57
CA LEU A 18 5.09 13.67 -49.23
C LEU A 18 4.01 14.30 -48.35
N ASN A 19 3.53 13.54 -47.36
CA ASN A 19 2.73 14.05 -46.26
C ASN A 19 3.54 15.14 -45.52
N PRO A 20 3.13 16.41 -45.55
CA PRO A 20 3.78 17.46 -44.79
C PRO A 20 3.00 17.63 -43.49
N GLU A 21 3.32 16.81 -42.47
CA GLU A 21 2.93 16.98 -41.05
C GLU A 21 3.25 15.68 -40.31
N LEU A 22 4.53 15.33 -40.23
CA LEU A 22 5.05 14.59 -39.08
C LEU A 22 6.02 15.58 -38.44
N GLU A 23 5.48 16.39 -37.54
CA GLU A 23 6.29 17.08 -36.55
C GLU A 23 7.17 16.00 -35.91
N PRO A 24 8.50 16.17 -35.87
CA PRO A 24 9.34 15.24 -35.13
C PRO A 24 8.83 15.25 -33.69
N GLU A 25 8.39 14.09 -33.20
CA GLU A 25 8.13 13.89 -31.79
C GLU A 25 9.34 14.44 -31.05
N THR A 26 9.04 15.46 -30.26
CA THR A 26 9.95 16.23 -29.43
C THR A 26 10.87 15.30 -28.68
N ASP A 27 12.17 15.62 -28.75
CA ASP A 27 13.26 15.13 -27.92
C ASP A 27 12.77 14.34 -26.69
N ASP A 28 12.92 13.01 -26.74
CA ASP A 28 13.01 12.18 -25.52
C ASP A 28 14.18 12.79 -24.72
N GLU A 29 13.87 13.74 -23.82
CA GLU A 29 14.77 14.17 -22.75
C GLU A 29 15.12 12.89 -21.99
N GLY A 30 16.24 12.27 -22.38
CA GLY A 30 16.61 10.95 -21.93
C GLY A 30 16.49 10.88 -20.42
N GLU A 31 15.61 9.99 -19.93
CA GLU A 31 15.33 9.83 -18.51
C GLU A 31 16.67 9.78 -17.75
N GLU A 32 16.92 10.82 -16.95
CA GLU A 32 18.15 10.92 -16.17
C GLU A 32 18.25 9.68 -15.27
N PHE A 33 19.39 8.99 -15.34
CA PHE A 33 19.60 7.77 -14.58
C PHE A 33 19.39 8.03 -13.08
N SER A 34 18.40 7.37 -12.50
CA SER A 34 18.07 7.48 -11.07
C SER A 34 18.44 6.19 -10.33
N PRO A 35 19.49 6.21 -9.47
CA PRO A 35 19.85 5.07 -8.62
C PRO A 35 18.69 4.59 -7.73
N VAL A 36 17.83 5.52 -7.31
CA VAL A 36 16.68 5.25 -6.46
C VAL A 36 15.61 4.46 -7.22
N HIS A 37 15.30 4.89 -8.45
CA HIS A 37 14.38 4.18 -9.32
C HIS A 37 14.90 2.77 -9.66
N LEU A 38 16.19 2.65 -10.02
CA LEU A 38 16.84 1.36 -10.28
C LEU A 38 16.73 0.42 -9.06
N PHE A 39 16.98 0.92 -7.85
CA PHE A 39 16.89 0.11 -6.63
C PHE A 39 15.45 -0.32 -6.34
N LEU A 40 14.46 0.56 -6.58
CA LEU A 40 13.05 0.24 -6.44
C LEU A 40 12.60 -0.85 -7.43
N GLU A 41 12.98 -0.73 -8.71
CA GLU A 41 12.73 -1.77 -9.72
C GLU A 41 13.40 -3.10 -9.32
N ASP A 42 14.66 -3.07 -8.89
CA ASP A 42 15.40 -4.26 -8.46
C ASP A 42 14.71 -4.96 -7.28
N PHE A 43 14.20 -4.19 -6.32
CA PHE A 43 13.45 -4.73 -5.20
C PHE A 43 12.21 -5.49 -5.70
N VAL A 44 11.38 -4.87 -6.55
CA VAL A 44 10.15 -5.50 -7.05
C VAL A 44 10.47 -6.73 -7.88
N VAL A 45 11.43 -6.66 -8.80
CA VAL A 45 11.84 -7.82 -9.61
C VAL A 45 12.40 -8.94 -8.74
N THR A 46 13.20 -8.63 -7.71
CA THR A 46 13.72 -9.64 -6.78
C THR A 46 12.60 -10.31 -5.98
N ALA A 47 11.59 -9.54 -5.57
CA ALA A 47 10.41 -10.07 -4.90
C ALA A 47 9.62 -11.03 -5.82
N LEU A 48 9.39 -10.64 -7.08
CA LEU A 48 8.71 -11.47 -8.08
C LEU A 48 9.49 -12.75 -8.42
N LEU A 49 10.81 -12.63 -8.59
CA LEU A 49 11.70 -13.77 -8.83
C LEU A 49 11.76 -14.68 -7.61
N SER A 50 11.79 -14.18 -6.39
CA SER A 50 11.81 -15.07 -5.21
C SER A 50 10.45 -15.77 -5.00
N ALA A 51 9.34 -15.08 -5.28
CA ALA A 51 7.99 -15.65 -5.21
C ALA A 51 7.70 -16.67 -6.32
N GLY A 52 8.25 -16.46 -7.53
CA GLY A 52 7.94 -17.29 -8.69
C GLY A 52 6.49 -17.17 -9.17
N ARG A 53 5.82 -16.05 -8.85
CA ARG A 53 4.45 -15.72 -9.29
C ARG A 53 4.25 -14.21 -9.31
N PRO A 54 3.17 -13.70 -9.93
CA PRO A 54 2.73 -12.33 -9.70
C PRO A 54 2.44 -12.08 -8.22
N LEU A 55 2.68 -10.85 -7.76
CA LEU A 55 2.49 -10.43 -6.37
C LEU A 55 1.52 -9.26 -6.29
N ARG A 56 0.63 -9.28 -5.29
CA ARG A 56 -0.21 -8.10 -4.97
C ARG A 56 0.63 -7.02 -4.31
N GLY A 57 0.18 -5.77 -4.38
CA GLY A 57 0.88 -4.64 -3.73
C GLY A 57 1.13 -4.88 -2.24
N GLY A 58 0.15 -5.44 -1.52
CA GLY A 58 0.32 -5.79 -0.10
C GLY A 58 1.39 -6.86 0.17
N GLU A 59 1.56 -7.83 -0.73
CA GLU A 59 2.62 -8.85 -0.59
C GLU A 59 4.01 -8.25 -0.84
N LEU A 60 4.12 -7.24 -1.69
CA LEU A 60 5.36 -6.48 -1.89
C LEU A 60 5.69 -5.64 -0.66
N SER A 61 4.71 -4.92 -0.09
CA SER A 61 4.91 -4.13 1.12
C SER A 61 5.33 -5.00 2.30
N GLN A 62 4.76 -6.20 2.46
CA GLN A 62 5.18 -7.16 3.51
C GLN A 62 6.63 -7.64 3.35
N ARG A 63 7.13 -7.70 2.11
CA ARG A 63 8.52 -8.11 1.81
C ARG A 63 9.51 -6.96 1.98
N ALA A 64 9.04 -5.71 2.05
CA ALA A 64 9.86 -4.56 2.39
C ALA A 64 10.02 -4.46 3.91
N GLU A 65 10.70 -5.44 4.51
CA GLU A 65 10.83 -5.58 5.98
C GLU A 65 11.43 -4.33 6.67
N ASN A 66 12.13 -3.47 5.93
CA ASN A 66 12.92 -2.37 6.47
C ASN A 66 12.61 -0.98 5.87
N PHE A 67 11.57 -0.85 5.05
CA PHE A 67 11.16 0.45 4.52
C PHE A 67 9.69 0.43 4.05
N ALA A 68 9.04 1.59 4.06
CA ALA A 68 7.65 1.70 3.63
C ALA A 68 7.53 1.66 2.09
N LEU A 69 6.59 0.85 1.60
CA LEU A 69 6.19 0.82 0.20
C LEU A 69 4.70 1.15 0.07
N PRO A 70 4.35 2.45 -0.02
CA PRO A 70 2.99 2.87 -0.36
C PRO A 70 2.64 2.38 -1.76
N ARG A 71 1.52 1.66 -1.90
CA ARG A 71 1.16 0.97 -3.14
C ARG A 71 0.87 1.92 -4.29
N GLN A 72 0.20 3.04 -4.01
CA GLN A 72 -0.11 4.06 -5.01
C GLN A 72 1.17 4.72 -5.54
N SER A 73 2.06 5.15 -4.63
CA SER A 73 3.35 5.71 -5.00
C SER A 73 4.18 4.74 -5.83
N LEU A 74 4.20 3.45 -5.45
CA LEU A 74 4.89 2.41 -6.19
C LEU A 74 4.34 2.26 -7.62
N ARG A 75 3.01 2.31 -7.78
CA ARG A 75 2.35 2.20 -9.08
C ARG A 75 2.71 3.37 -10.00
N GLU A 76 2.64 4.59 -9.50
CA GLU A 76 3.00 5.77 -10.29
C GLU A 76 4.51 5.77 -10.61
N ALA A 77 5.35 5.50 -9.61
CA ALA A 77 6.80 5.48 -9.78
C ALA A 77 7.27 4.45 -10.82
N LEU A 78 6.57 3.32 -10.97
CA LEU A 78 6.95 2.23 -11.89
C LEU A 78 6.01 2.10 -13.09
N LYS A 79 5.18 3.10 -13.37
CA LYS A 79 4.19 3.07 -14.47
C LYS A 79 4.83 2.82 -15.83
N ASN A 80 6.01 3.37 -16.05
CA ASN A 80 6.79 3.25 -17.30
C ASN A 80 7.95 2.26 -17.20
N SER A 81 7.98 1.43 -16.14
CA SER A 81 9.06 0.47 -15.94
C SER A 81 9.21 -0.48 -17.14
N GLN A 82 10.44 -0.69 -17.58
CA GLN A 82 10.75 -1.67 -18.62
C GLN A 82 10.88 -3.10 -18.08
N ALA A 83 10.91 -3.27 -16.75
CA ALA A 83 11.16 -4.56 -16.10
C ALA A 83 9.88 -5.19 -15.50
N VAL A 84 8.93 -4.36 -15.03
CA VAL A 84 7.70 -4.80 -14.38
C VAL A 84 6.47 -4.18 -15.00
N VAL A 85 5.33 -4.84 -14.82
CA VAL A 85 4.02 -4.32 -15.22
C VAL A 85 3.01 -4.57 -14.11
N PHE A 86 2.08 -3.64 -13.93
CA PHE A 86 0.96 -3.78 -13.01
C PHE A 86 -0.33 -4.05 -13.80
N GLU A 87 -0.87 -5.26 -13.68
CA GLU A 87 -2.10 -5.68 -14.35
C GLU A 87 -2.97 -6.49 -13.40
N ALA A 88 -4.29 -6.28 -13.46
CA ALA A 88 -5.26 -7.06 -12.67
C ALA A 88 -4.96 -7.07 -11.15
N ARG A 89 -4.49 -5.93 -10.61
CA ARG A 89 -4.07 -5.74 -9.20
C ARG A 89 -2.85 -6.55 -8.78
N GLU A 90 -2.07 -7.05 -9.73
CA GLU A 90 -0.84 -7.79 -9.47
C GLU A 90 0.33 -7.20 -10.25
N TRP A 91 1.48 -7.15 -9.61
CA TRP A 91 2.76 -6.90 -10.24
C TRP A 91 3.24 -8.18 -10.90
N ASP A 92 3.63 -8.10 -12.16
CA ASP A 92 4.26 -9.19 -12.89
C ASP A 92 5.52 -8.70 -13.60
N ALA A 93 6.41 -9.64 -13.90
CA ALA A 93 7.61 -9.36 -14.66
C ALA A 93 7.29 -9.27 -16.15
N ILE A 94 7.93 -8.32 -16.85
CA ILE A 94 7.59 -8.02 -18.24
C ILE A 94 7.76 -9.24 -19.18
N TRP A 95 8.77 -10.07 -18.95
CA TRP A 95 9.05 -11.27 -19.77
C TRP A 95 7.98 -12.37 -19.60
N ARG A 96 7.22 -12.35 -18.50
CA ARG A 96 6.05 -13.22 -18.32
C ARG A 96 4.81 -12.58 -18.92
N ALA A 97 4.60 -11.28 -18.67
CA ALA A 97 3.43 -10.54 -19.13
C ALA A 97 3.32 -10.50 -20.66
N LYS A 98 4.43 -10.26 -21.38
CA LYS A 98 4.51 -10.27 -22.86
C LYS A 98 3.98 -11.56 -23.51
N ARG A 99 3.89 -12.65 -22.74
CA ARG A 99 3.45 -13.97 -23.22
C ARG A 99 2.01 -14.27 -22.87
N ARG A 100 1.33 -13.50 -22.01
CA ARG A 100 -0.05 -13.77 -21.56
C ARG A 100 -1.04 -13.90 -22.72
N GLY A 101 -0.86 -13.14 -23.80
CA GLY A 101 -1.69 -13.22 -25.01
C GLY A 101 -1.44 -14.43 -25.92
N GLN A 102 -0.33 -15.15 -25.73
CA GLN A 102 0.03 -16.30 -26.57
C GLN A 102 -0.67 -17.57 -26.09
N SER A 103 -1.09 -18.41 -27.04
CA SER A 103 -1.65 -19.73 -26.73
C SER A 103 -0.60 -20.65 -26.11
N ARG A 104 -1.04 -21.68 -25.36
CA ARG A 104 -0.13 -22.67 -24.77
C ARG A 104 0.74 -23.35 -25.83
N GLU A 105 0.17 -23.64 -26.99
CA GLU A 105 0.89 -24.24 -28.11
C GLU A 105 1.99 -23.32 -28.65
N GLU A 106 1.68 -22.03 -28.85
CA GLU A 106 2.66 -21.02 -29.30
C GLU A 106 3.83 -20.89 -28.33
N ARG A 107 3.55 -20.79 -27.03
CA ARG A 107 4.59 -20.73 -25.99
C ARG A 107 5.44 -21.99 -25.97
N SER A 108 4.82 -23.16 -26.18
CA SER A 108 5.53 -24.44 -26.18
C SER A 108 6.48 -24.61 -27.37
N ARG A 109 6.16 -24.00 -28.53
CA ARG A 109 6.97 -24.07 -29.75
C ARG A 109 8.20 -23.16 -29.71
N GLN A 110 8.22 -22.17 -28.83
CA GLN A 110 9.34 -21.24 -28.75
C GLN A 110 10.58 -21.91 -28.17
N PRO A 111 11.79 -21.64 -28.73
CA PRO A 111 13.02 -22.21 -28.22
C PRO A 111 13.30 -21.81 -26.77
N VAL A 112 13.68 -22.78 -25.94
CA VAL A 112 14.09 -22.55 -24.54
C VAL A 112 15.24 -21.54 -24.46
N GLU A 113 16.19 -21.59 -25.40
CA GLU A 113 17.30 -20.65 -25.49
C GLU A 113 16.83 -19.19 -25.62
N SER A 114 15.80 -18.94 -26.43
CA SER A 114 15.24 -17.59 -26.62
C SER A 114 14.63 -17.06 -25.32
N MET A 115 13.91 -17.91 -24.57
CA MET A 115 13.34 -17.54 -23.28
C MET A 115 14.41 -17.27 -22.22
N ILE A 116 15.47 -18.08 -22.18
CA ILE A 116 16.61 -17.87 -21.28
C ILE A 116 17.29 -16.52 -21.60
N ARG A 117 17.51 -16.23 -22.88
CA ARG A 117 18.10 -14.97 -23.33
C ARG A 117 17.24 -13.79 -22.92
N GLU A 118 15.94 -13.83 -23.22
CA GLU A 118 14.98 -12.80 -22.86
C GLU A 118 14.98 -12.53 -21.34
N LEU A 119 14.94 -13.59 -20.52
CA LEU A 119 14.98 -13.49 -19.07
C LEU A 119 16.28 -12.86 -18.56
N LEU A 120 17.44 -13.40 -18.97
CA LEU A 120 18.74 -12.95 -18.47
C LEU A 120 19.06 -11.54 -18.96
N LEU A 121 18.61 -11.17 -20.17
CA LEU A 121 18.74 -9.82 -20.70
C LEU A 121 17.84 -8.83 -19.95
N ALA A 122 16.58 -9.18 -19.69
CA ALA A 122 15.67 -8.31 -18.96
C ALA A 122 16.07 -8.11 -17.50
N VAL A 123 16.61 -9.15 -16.85
CA VAL A 123 16.99 -9.09 -15.43
C VAL A 123 18.38 -8.46 -15.24
N GLY A 124 19.34 -8.78 -16.11
CA GLY A 124 20.67 -8.19 -16.08
C GLY A 124 21.54 -8.46 -14.84
N LYS A 125 21.15 -9.39 -13.97
CA LYS A 125 21.96 -9.81 -12.82
C LYS A 125 22.17 -11.32 -12.76
N PRO A 126 23.17 -11.80 -12.00
CA PRO A 126 23.43 -13.22 -11.86
C PRO A 126 22.23 -13.97 -11.26
N LEU A 127 21.72 -14.98 -11.97
CA LEU A 127 20.60 -15.80 -11.54
C LEU A 127 21.00 -17.27 -11.32
N PRO A 128 20.53 -17.89 -10.23
CA PRO A 128 20.69 -19.33 -10.04
C PRO A 128 19.94 -20.14 -11.10
N LEU A 129 20.51 -21.28 -11.51
CA LEU A 129 19.92 -22.21 -12.48
C LEU A 129 18.49 -22.63 -12.11
N ALA A 130 18.22 -22.83 -10.81
CA ALA A 130 16.89 -23.19 -10.32
C ALA A 130 15.85 -22.08 -10.57
N VAL A 131 16.24 -20.80 -10.42
CA VAL A 131 15.39 -19.65 -10.69
C VAL A 131 15.13 -19.54 -12.19
N ILE A 132 16.18 -19.62 -13.02
CA ILE A 132 16.06 -19.58 -14.49
C ILE A 132 15.12 -20.68 -14.98
N ALA A 133 15.30 -21.92 -14.51
CA ALA A 133 14.47 -23.05 -14.91
C ALA A 133 12.99 -22.86 -14.52
N ARG A 134 12.72 -22.35 -13.32
CA ARG A 134 11.37 -22.06 -12.88
C ARG A 134 10.73 -20.96 -13.74
N GLU A 135 11.42 -19.86 -13.97
CA GLU A 135 10.89 -18.76 -14.79
C GLU A 135 10.63 -19.20 -16.23
N VAL A 136 11.51 -20.01 -16.83
CA VAL A 136 11.28 -20.59 -18.17
C VAL A 136 10.05 -21.50 -18.17
N SER A 137 9.84 -22.34 -17.14
CA SER A 137 8.63 -23.14 -17.01
C SER A 137 7.36 -22.29 -16.93
N LEU A 138 7.41 -21.16 -16.19
CA LEU A 138 6.30 -20.20 -16.09
C LEU A 138 6.04 -19.51 -17.43
N MET A 139 7.09 -19.08 -18.14
CA MET A 139 6.99 -18.49 -19.49
C MET A 139 6.35 -19.46 -20.49
N ARG A 140 6.63 -20.77 -20.37
CA ARG A 140 5.99 -21.82 -21.19
C ARG A 140 4.57 -22.18 -20.73
N ASN A 141 4.19 -21.79 -19.51
CA ASN A 141 2.98 -22.23 -18.84
C ASN A 141 2.84 -23.78 -18.85
N GLN A 142 3.96 -24.46 -18.57
CA GLN A 142 4.03 -25.92 -18.56
C GLN A 142 5.02 -26.38 -17.49
N TYR A 143 4.54 -27.23 -16.59
CA TYR A 143 5.41 -27.97 -15.69
C TYR A 143 6.18 -29.03 -16.49
N ASP A 144 7.51 -28.98 -16.40
CA ASP A 144 8.41 -29.98 -16.98
C ASP A 144 9.44 -30.35 -15.91
N PRO A 145 9.42 -31.59 -15.38
CA PRO A 145 10.35 -32.01 -14.34
C PRO A 145 11.81 -32.01 -14.82
N ASN A 146 12.04 -32.06 -16.15
CA ASN A 146 13.37 -32.04 -16.74
C ASN A 146 13.84 -30.63 -17.14
N MET A 147 13.04 -29.58 -16.87
CA MET A 147 13.37 -28.21 -17.29
C MET A 147 14.73 -27.76 -16.77
N LYS A 148 15.08 -28.08 -15.52
CA LYS A 148 16.38 -27.72 -14.94
C LYS A 148 17.55 -28.29 -15.75
N THR A 149 17.46 -29.55 -16.17
CA THR A 149 18.47 -30.22 -16.99
C THR A 149 18.53 -29.64 -18.40
N THR A 150 17.37 -29.38 -19.02
CA THR A 150 17.26 -28.75 -20.33
C THR A 150 17.92 -27.38 -20.33
N VAL A 151 17.58 -26.53 -19.35
CA VAL A 151 18.14 -25.19 -19.19
C VAL A 151 19.65 -25.24 -18.92
N ALA A 152 20.12 -26.17 -18.07
CA ALA A 152 21.55 -26.35 -17.82
C ALA A 152 22.33 -26.71 -19.09
N ASN A 153 21.78 -27.60 -19.93
CA ASN A 153 22.42 -28.00 -21.18
C ASN A 153 22.49 -26.83 -22.18
N VAL A 154 21.42 -26.03 -22.28
CA VAL A 154 21.39 -24.83 -23.13
C VAL A 154 22.38 -23.78 -22.64
N LEU A 155 22.42 -23.50 -21.33
CA LEU A 155 23.34 -22.52 -20.75
C LEU A 155 24.81 -22.92 -20.98
N LYS A 156 25.14 -24.21 -20.86
CA LYS A 156 26.51 -24.71 -21.10
C LYS A 156 26.97 -24.60 -22.56
N SER A 157 26.05 -24.64 -23.53
CA SER A 157 26.38 -24.51 -24.95
C SER A 157 26.25 -23.07 -25.47
N ALA A 158 25.54 -22.21 -24.76
CA ALA A 158 25.25 -20.84 -25.16
C ALA A 158 26.50 -19.92 -25.06
N ARG A 159 26.71 -19.09 -26.08
CA ARG A 159 27.79 -18.08 -26.12
C ARG A 159 27.41 -16.75 -25.48
N PHE A 160 26.12 -16.50 -25.30
CA PHE A 160 25.60 -15.23 -24.78
C PHE A 160 25.51 -15.20 -23.25
N VAL A 161 25.96 -16.24 -22.56
CA VAL A 161 25.90 -16.35 -21.10
C VAL A 161 27.27 -16.62 -20.51
N LEU A 162 27.41 -16.26 -19.25
CA LEU A 162 28.61 -16.45 -18.46
C LEU A 162 28.24 -17.09 -17.12
N GLU A 163 28.87 -18.22 -16.79
CA GLU A 163 28.78 -18.80 -15.44
C GLU A 163 29.73 -18.04 -14.51
N VAL A 164 29.16 -17.31 -13.54
CA VAL A 164 29.91 -16.45 -12.60
C VAL A 164 30.21 -17.16 -11.28
N ALA A 165 29.38 -18.12 -10.91
CA ALA A 165 29.57 -19.04 -9.80
C ALA A 165 28.89 -20.37 -10.16
N PRO A 166 29.17 -21.49 -9.47
CA PRO A 166 28.56 -22.78 -9.80
C PRO A 166 27.03 -22.67 -9.85
N ASP A 167 26.44 -23.02 -11.00
CA ASP A 167 25.01 -22.92 -11.27
C ASP A 167 24.43 -21.49 -11.20
N VAL A 168 25.25 -20.44 -11.31
CA VAL A 168 24.81 -19.03 -11.35
C VAL A 168 25.26 -18.37 -12.65
N TRP A 169 24.31 -17.85 -13.41
CA TRP A 169 24.50 -17.41 -14.78
C TRP A 169 24.12 -15.94 -14.98
N LEU A 170 24.89 -15.25 -15.81
CA LEU A 170 24.70 -13.85 -16.20
C LEU A 170 24.69 -13.73 -17.73
N HIS A 171 23.94 -12.78 -18.28
CA HIS A 171 23.99 -12.48 -19.71
C HIS A 171 25.31 -11.76 -20.06
N GLY A 172 25.94 -12.15 -21.17
CA GLY A 172 27.22 -11.60 -21.62
C GLY A 172 27.18 -10.10 -21.94
N ASP A 173 26.01 -9.58 -22.32
CA ASP A 173 25.83 -8.15 -22.63
C ASP A 173 26.03 -7.21 -21.42
N PHE A 174 26.11 -7.73 -20.20
CA PHE A 174 26.39 -6.94 -18.99
C PHE A 174 27.84 -7.01 -18.53
N VAL A 175 28.69 -7.77 -19.21
CA VAL A 175 30.13 -7.79 -18.94
C VAL A 175 30.90 -7.11 -20.07
N LEU A 176 32.12 -6.66 -19.76
CA LEU A 176 32.99 -6.04 -20.76
C LEU A 176 33.42 -7.08 -21.81
N SER A 177 33.15 -6.79 -23.08
CA SER A 177 33.72 -7.50 -24.23
C SER A 177 35.08 -6.92 -24.58
N THR A 178 36.14 -7.73 -24.54
CA THR A 178 37.54 -7.31 -24.78
C THR A 178 38.07 -7.68 -26.16
N GLY A 179 37.18 -7.82 -27.16
CA GLY A 179 37.57 -8.18 -28.53
C GLY A 179 38.23 -7.06 -29.32
N ALA A 180 38.07 -5.80 -28.88
CA ALA A 180 38.56 -4.62 -29.57
C ALA A 180 40.09 -4.46 -29.46
N PRO A 181 40.77 -3.98 -30.53
CA PRO A 181 42.22 -3.82 -30.55
C PRO A 181 42.73 -2.57 -29.84
N ASP A 182 41.90 -1.54 -29.68
CA ASP A 182 42.23 -0.29 -28.99
C ASP A 182 41.13 0.12 -28.01
N GLU A 183 41.48 1.06 -27.12
CA GLU A 183 40.59 1.53 -26.05
C GLU A 183 39.36 2.28 -26.60
N THR A 184 39.52 3.05 -27.68
CA THR A 184 38.42 3.82 -28.29
C THR A 184 37.35 2.90 -28.86
N LEU A 185 37.75 1.84 -29.54
CA LEU A 185 36.85 0.80 -30.05
C LEU A 185 36.26 -0.02 -28.91
N LEU A 186 37.04 -0.30 -27.86
CA LEU A 186 36.54 -0.99 -26.66
C LEU A 186 35.39 -0.20 -26.00
N ILE A 187 35.56 1.12 -25.86
CA ILE A 187 34.53 2.03 -25.33
C ILE A 187 33.29 1.97 -26.21
N ARG A 188 33.45 2.12 -27.52
CA ARG A 188 32.35 2.14 -28.49
C ARG A 188 31.60 0.82 -28.59
N GLU A 189 32.29 -0.31 -28.67
CA GLU A 189 31.68 -1.65 -28.79
C GLU A 189 30.89 -2.04 -27.54
N ASN A 190 31.28 -1.53 -26.37
CA ASN A 190 30.59 -1.77 -25.11
C ASN A 190 29.51 -0.72 -24.79
N ASN A 191 29.35 0.31 -25.64
CA ASN A 191 28.49 1.48 -25.43
C ASN A 191 28.80 2.27 -24.14
N LEU A 192 30.06 2.29 -23.70
CA LEU A 192 30.46 2.99 -22.47
C LEU A 192 30.32 4.51 -22.58
N GLN A 193 30.38 5.06 -23.81
CA GLN A 193 30.23 6.50 -24.05
C GLN A 193 28.84 7.05 -23.71
N ASN A 194 27.83 6.17 -23.64
CA ASN A 194 26.45 6.54 -23.29
C ASN A 194 26.18 6.42 -21.78
N ASP A 195 27.13 5.89 -21.01
CA ASP A 195 27.02 5.76 -19.56
C ASP A 195 27.45 7.11 -18.94
N PRO A 196 26.56 7.81 -18.21
CA PRO A 196 26.82 9.16 -17.72
C PRO A 196 27.98 9.21 -16.73
N ASP A 197 28.14 8.16 -15.92
CA ASP A 197 29.20 8.08 -14.92
C ASP A 197 30.57 7.78 -15.56
N PHE A 198 30.58 7.18 -16.75
CA PHE A 198 31.81 6.76 -17.40
C PHE A 198 32.75 7.92 -17.73
N GLN A 199 32.23 9.03 -18.26
CA GLN A 199 33.07 10.17 -18.67
C GLN A 199 33.77 10.80 -17.46
N GLY A 200 33.03 11.02 -16.37
CA GLY A 200 33.58 11.55 -15.11
C GLY A 200 34.63 10.60 -14.51
N LEU A 201 34.37 9.30 -14.54
CA LEU A 201 35.32 8.32 -14.03
C LEU A 201 36.61 8.24 -14.86
N VAL A 202 36.54 8.30 -16.18
CA VAL A 202 37.74 8.22 -17.03
C VAL A 202 38.66 9.42 -16.83
N GLU A 203 38.09 10.60 -16.57
CA GLU A 203 38.84 11.84 -16.37
C GLU A 203 39.39 11.99 -14.95
N TYR A 204 38.62 11.63 -13.91
CA TYR A 204 38.93 11.99 -12.53
C TYR A 204 39.22 10.82 -11.59
N ALA A 205 38.93 9.57 -11.96
CA ALA A 205 39.11 8.44 -11.04
C ALA A 205 40.60 8.07 -10.88
N GLU A 206 41.11 8.22 -9.66
CA GLU A 206 42.45 7.74 -9.27
C GLU A 206 42.35 6.35 -8.65
N ILE A 207 42.57 5.32 -9.46
CA ILE A 207 42.50 3.92 -9.00
C ILE A 207 43.84 3.50 -8.40
N THR A 208 43.82 3.06 -7.14
CA THR A 208 45.02 2.58 -6.45
C THR A 208 45.05 1.05 -6.29
N LYS A 209 43.89 0.39 -6.37
CA LYS A 209 43.82 -1.08 -6.28
C LYS A 209 44.09 -1.77 -7.61
N THR A 210 44.46 -3.04 -7.50
CA THR A 210 44.76 -3.90 -8.66
C THR A 210 43.79 -5.08 -8.79
N ASP A 211 43.07 -5.43 -7.72
CA ASP A 211 42.08 -6.49 -7.74
C ASP A 211 40.68 -5.96 -8.09
N ALA A 212 39.85 -6.80 -8.71
CA ALA A 212 38.55 -6.39 -9.24
C ALA A 212 37.60 -5.83 -8.17
N ALA A 213 37.59 -6.42 -6.96
CA ALA A 213 36.74 -5.97 -5.87
C ALA A 213 37.21 -4.62 -5.31
N GLY A 214 38.52 -4.45 -5.11
CA GLY A 214 39.12 -3.20 -4.68
C GLY A 214 38.85 -2.05 -5.66
N ILE A 215 39.04 -2.29 -6.96
CA ILE A 215 38.76 -1.29 -8.02
C ILE A 215 37.27 -0.92 -8.03
N ALA A 216 36.38 -1.92 -8.00
CA ALA A 216 34.94 -1.68 -7.98
C ALA A 216 34.50 -0.82 -6.79
N ARG A 217 35.08 -1.07 -5.61
CA ARG A 217 34.80 -0.30 -4.40
C ARG A 217 35.28 1.14 -4.53
N GLU A 218 36.53 1.39 -4.94
CA GLU A 218 37.05 2.75 -5.12
C GLU A 218 36.19 3.56 -6.11
N LEU A 219 35.74 2.92 -7.19
CA LEU A 219 34.87 3.56 -8.18
C LEU A 219 33.48 3.93 -7.60
N MET A 220 32.84 3.01 -6.87
CA MET A 220 31.52 3.26 -6.26
C MET A 220 31.59 4.24 -5.08
N GLU A 221 32.71 4.26 -4.34
CA GLU A 221 32.97 5.27 -3.31
C GLU A 221 33.16 6.66 -3.94
N PHE A 222 33.82 6.73 -5.11
CA PHE A 222 34.01 7.97 -5.85
C PHE A 222 32.71 8.51 -6.43
N THR A 223 31.86 7.67 -7.05
CA THR A 223 30.57 8.14 -7.61
C THR A 223 29.47 8.27 -6.57
N GLY A 224 29.60 7.61 -5.42
CA GLY A 224 28.59 7.59 -4.37
C GLY A 224 27.35 6.77 -4.71
N GLY A 225 27.40 5.94 -5.76
CA GLY A 225 26.22 5.23 -6.28
C GLY A 225 26.54 3.90 -6.98
N PRO A 226 25.49 3.19 -7.45
CA PRO A 226 25.65 1.95 -8.20
C PRO A 226 26.32 2.21 -9.55
N LEU A 227 27.15 1.27 -10.00
CA LEU A 227 27.86 1.34 -11.27
C LEU A 227 27.61 0.11 -12.14
N SER A 228 27.64 0.30 -13.46
CA SER A 228 27.51 -0.80 -14.40
C SER A 228 28.73 -1.73 -14.35
N GLN A 229 28.49 -3.05 -14.43
CA GLN A 229 29.56 -4.06 -14.45
C GLN A 229 30.52 -3.89 -15.62
N LYS A 230 30.06 -3.29 -16.73
CA LYS A 230 30.90 -2.95 -17.87
C LYS A 230 31.89 -1.83 -17.55
N VAL A 231 31.44 -0.76 -16.88
CA VAL A 231 32.33 0.33 -16.45
C VAL A 231 33.38 -0.20 -15.48
N ILE A 232 32.97 -0.99 -14.48
CA ILE A 232 33.91 -1.63 -13.56
C ILE A 232 34.89 -2.54 -14.32
N GLY A 233 34.36 -3.38 -15.21
CA GLY A 233 35.16 -4.26 -16.06
C GLY A 233 36.19 -3.50 -16.89
N PHE A 234 35.82 -2.35 -17.44
CA PHE A 234 36.73 -1.48 -18.21
C PHE A 234 37.92 -1.03 -17.38
N PHE A 235 37.69 -0.54 -16.17
CA PHE A 235 38.77 -0.10 -15.29
C PHE A 235 39.65 -1.24 -14.80
N VAL A 236 39.07 -2.42 -14.51
CA VAL A 236 39.87 -3.62 -14.21
C VAL A 236 40.72 -4.04 -15.42
N HIS A 237 40.15 -4.01 -16.62
CA HIS A 237 40.89 -4.30 -17.85
C HIS A 237 42.01 -3.28 -18.08
N ARG A 238 41.75 -1.98 -17.88
CA ARG A 238 42.73 -0.91 -18.03
C ARG A 238 43.89 -1.05 -17.04
N ALA A 239 43.62 -1.47 -15.80
CA ALA A 239 44.65 -1.71 -14.79
C ALA A 239 45.53 -2.93 -15.10
N ASN A 240 44.96 -4.02 -15.64
CA ASN A 240 45.72 -5.21 -16.03
C ASN A 240 45.10 -5.95 -17.22
N PRO A 241 45.41 -5.53 -18.47
CA PRO A 241 44.80 -6.11 -19.67
C PRO A 241 45.11 -7.61 -19.83
N SER A 242 46.34 -8.01 -19.46
CA SER A 242 46.84 -9.38 -19.66
C SER A 242 46.20 -10.42 -18.74
N ALA A 243 45.77 -10.00 -17.54
CA ALA A 243 45.14 -10.87 -16.54
C ALA A 243 43.61 -10.71 -16.49
N PHE A 244 43.04 -9.84 -17.33
CA PHE A 244 41.62 -9.56 -17.32
C PHE A 244 40.79 -10.81 -17.65
N SER A 245 39.72 -11.01 -16.89
CA SER A 245 38.71 -12.01 -17.17
C SER A 245 37.36 -11.50 -16.74
N ALA A 246 36.44 -11.31 -17.70
CA ALA A 246 35.06 -10.95 -17.43
C ALA A 246 34.38 -11.89 -16.42
N ARG A 247 34.72 -13.19 -16.47
CA ARG A 247 34.25 -14.19 -15.50
C ARG A 247 34.70 -13.86 -14.09
N ASN A 248 35.98 -13.58 -13.90
CA ASN A 248 36.53 -13.33 -12.57
C ASN A 248 36.01 -12.01 -11.99
N VAL A 249 35.82 -10.99 -12.84
CA VAL A 249 35.20 -9.71 -12.42
C VAL A 249 33.75 -9.95 -12.00
N ALA A 250 32.93 -10.59 -12.83
CA ALA A 250 31.54 -10.86 -12.49
C ALA A 250 31.40 -11.78 -11.27
N ALA A 251 32.31 -12.73 -11.07
CA ALA A 251 32.38 -13.56 -9.88
C ALA A 251 32.70 -12.75 -8.61
N ALA A 252 33.66 -11.81 -8.69
CA ALA A 252 34.01 -10.93 -7.58
C ALA A 252 32.84 -9.98 -7.22
N LEU A 253 32.15 -9.43 -8.22
CA LEU A 253 30.99 -8.55 -8.03
C LEU A 253 29.74 -9.27 -7.55
N ASN A 254 29.71 -10.61 -7.59
CA ASN A 254 28.63 -11.41 -7.03
C ASN A 254 28.86 -11.78 -5.54
N ASP A 255 29.94 -11.32 -4.91
CA ASP A 255 30.14 -11.48 -3.46
C ASP A 255 29.14 -10.63 -2.66
N ARG A 256 28.06 -11.27 -2.20
CA ARG A 256 26.96 -10.65 -1.45
C ARG A 256 27.36 -10.05 -0.10
N LYS A 257 28.59 -10.28 0.38
CA LYS A 257 29.10 -9.59 1.58
C LYS A 257 29.56 -8.17 1.30
N GLN A 258 29.96 -7.88 0.07
CA GLN A 258 30.53 -6.60 -0.33
C GLN A 258 29.64 -5.86 -1.31
N PHE A 259 29.05 -6.60 -2.25
CA PHE A 259 28.33 -6.05 -3.38
C PHE A 259 26.89 -6.56 -3.44
N GLN A 260 26.02 -5.75 -4.03
CA GLN A 260 24.66 -6.12 -4.39
C GLN A 260 24.47 -5.92 -5.89
N PRO A 261 24.48 -7.01 -6.67
CA PRO A 261 24.00 -6.97 -8.05
C PRO A 261 22.54 -6.50 -8.11
N LEU A 262 22.32 -5.44 -8.89
CA LEU A 262 21.03 -4.82 -9.22
C LEU A 262 20.64 -5.14 -10.67
N LEU A 263 19.45 -4.71 -11.09
CA LEU A 263 18.98 -4.87 -12.47
C LEU A 263 19.91 -4.20 -13.48
N GLY A 264 19.79 -4.60 -14.75
CA GLY A 264 20.47 -3.94 -15.87
C GLY A 264 22.00 -4.05 -15.83
N GLY A 265 22.56 -4.95 -15.03
CA GLY A 265 24.01 -5.10 -14.89
C GLY A 265 24.65 -4.11 -13.94
N PHE A 266 23.88 -3.39 -13.13
CA PHE A 266 24.41 -2.49 -12.11
C PHE A 266 24.82 -3.26 -10.84
N VAL A 267 25.74 -2.68 -10.08
CA VAL A 267 26.22 -3.20 -8.80
C VAL A 267 26.35 -2.04 -7.82
N ALA A 268 25.82 -2.20 -6.62
CA ALA A 268 26.00 -1.28 -5.50
C ALA A 268 26.87 -1.91 -4.41
N LEU A 269 27.45 -1.07 -3.53
CA LEU A 269 28.03 -1.56 -2.29
C LEU A 269 26.93 -1.97 -1.30
N GLN A 270 27.15 -3.04 -0.54
CA GLN A 270 26.20 -3.49 0.49
C GLN A 270 25.90 -2.41 1.54
N GLU A 271 26.91 -1.60 1.89
CA GLU A 271 26.75 -0.50 2.86
C GLU A 271 25.89 0.66 2.34
N GLN A 272 25.83 0.87 1.02
CA GLN A 272 25.02 1.91 0.39
C GLN A 272 23.52 1.57 0.38
N LEU A 273 23.15 0.29 0.57
CA LEU A 273 21.74 -0.13 0.52
C LEU A 273 20.88 0.53 1.59
N GLY A 274 21.43 0.85 2.76
CA GLY A 274 20.70 1.58 3.79
C GLY A 274 20.31 2.98 3.35
N GLY A 275 21.24 3.70 2.70
CA GLY A 275 21.00 5.03 2.14
C GLY A 275 20.01 5.00 0.97
N LEU A 276 20.15 4.02 0.06
CA LEU A 276 19.22 3.85 -1.07
C LEU A 276 17.78 3.56 -0.61
N ARG A 277 17.59 2.80 0.47
CA ARG A 277 16.26 2.57 1.05
C ARG A 277 15.62 3.86 1.56
N ALA A 278 16.37 4.68 2.31
CA ALA A 278 15.87 5.97 2.78
C ALA A 278 15.51 6.89 1.61
N GLN A 279 16.36 6.93 0.57
CA GLN A 279 16.07 7.69 -0.64
C GLN A 279 14.83 7.18 -1.40
N VAL A 280 14.56 5.88 -1.38
CA VAL A 280 13.31 5.32 -1.94
C VAL A 280 12.08 5.80 -1.18
N GLU A 281 12.13 5.87 0.15
CA GLU A 281 11.01 6.40 0.94
C GLU A 281 10.74 7.86 0.60
N ASP A 282 11.80 8.68 0.55
CA ASP A 282 11.71 10.10 0.16
C ASP A 282 11.21 10.27 -1.28
N PHE A 283 11.67 9.43 -2.20
CA PHE A 283 11.23 9.42 -3.59
C PHE A 283 9.75 9.03 -3.70
N LEU A 284 9.32 7.95 -3.05
CA LEU A 284 7.92 7.51 -3.06
C LEU A 284 6.98 8.50 -2.37
N ALA A 285 7.47 9.27 -1.39
CA ALA A 285 6.71 10.35 -0.78
C ALA A 285 6.37 11.47 -1.78
N GLN A 286 7.20 11.70 -2.82
CA GLN A 286 6.89 12.66 -3.89
C GLN A 286 5.74 12.17 -4.78
N TRP A 287 5.57 10.84 -4.87
CA TRP A 287 4.52 10.18 -5.64
C TRP A 287 3.29 9.79 -4.81
N SER A 288 3.21 10.22 -3.54
CA SER A 288 1.99 10.02 -2.77
C SER A 288 0.89 10.80 -3.48
N GLY A 289 0.00 10.09 -4.17
CA GLY A 289 -1.09 10.69 -4.91
C GLY A 289 -2.00 11.50 -3.98
N PRO A 290 -2.99 12.22 -4.54
CA PRO A 290 -3.94 12.97 -3.73
C PRO A 290 -4.62 12.02 -2.74
N GLN A 291 -4.26 12.14 -1.46
CA GLN A 291 -4.99 11.48 -0.40
C GLN A 291 -6.38 12.11 -0.38
N LEU A 292 -7.42 11.30 -0.60
CA LEU A 292 -8.79 11.78 -0.46
C LEU A 292 -8.95 12.28 0.98
N SER A 293 -9.19 13.58 1.12
CA SER A 293 -9.44 14.19 2.40
C SER A 293 -10.72 13.62 3.00
N ARG A 294 -10.83 13.67 4.33
CA ARG A 294 -12.05 13.27 5.05
C ARG A 294 -13.32 13.95 4.52
N ALA A 295 -13.21 15.19 4.05
CA ALA A 295 -14.31 15.94 3.48
C ALA A 295 -14.76 15.37 2.11
N GLU A 296 -13.80 14.99 1.26
CA GLU A 296 -14.08 14.38 -0.05
C GLU A 296 -14.72 13.01 0.12
N ILE A 297 -14.23 12.19 1.05
CA ILE A 297 -14.80 10.87 1.34
C ILE A 297 -16.26 10.99 1.80
N GLN A 298 -16.54 11.97 2.66
CA GLN A 298 -17.92 12.26 3.07
C GLN A 298 -18.79 12.72 1.90
N ALA A 299 -18.22 13.49 0.97
CA ALA A 299 -18.94 13.89 -0.24
C ALA A 299 -19.22 12.68 -1.15
N LEU A 300 -18.24 11.79 -1.39
CA LEU A 300 -18.38 10.57 -2.18
C LEU A 300 -19.42 9.61 -1.57
N LEU A 301 -19.38 9.40 -0.25
CA LEU A 301 -20.39 8.59 0.47
C LEU A 301 -21.81 9.15 0.38
N LYS A 302 -21.96 10.46 0.16
CA LYS A 302 -23.27 11.13 -0.01
C LYS A 302 -23.75 11.13 -1.47
N GLN A 303 -22.91 10.80 -2.44
CA GLN A 303 -23.32 10.72 -3.84
C GLN A 303 -24.36 9.61 -4.03
N ARG A 304 -25.37 9.84 -4.87
CA ARG A 304 -26.38 8.81 -5.15
C ARG A 304 -25.86 7.87 -6.24
N VAL A 305 -25.61 6.62 -5.86
CA VAL A 305 -25.37 5.52 -6.81
C VAL A 305 -26.62 4.65 -6.86
N ALA A 306 -26.95 4.14 -8.05
CA ALA A 306 -28.08 3.21 -8.17
C ALA A 306 -27.77 1.91 -7.42
N LEU A 307 -28.76 1.32 -6.74
CA LEU A 307 -28.59 0.05 -6.00
C LEU A 307 -28.05 -1.08 -6.89
N SER A 308 -28.34 -1.06 -8.19
CA SER A 308 -27.82 -2.02 -9.18
C SER A 308 -26.35 -1.86 -9.51
N GLN A 309 -25.75 -0.71 -9.18
CA GLN A 309 -24.35 -0.39 -9.45
C GLN A 309 -23.46 -0.61 -8.22
N VAL A 310 -24.04 -0.77 -7.03
CA VAL A 310 -23.28 -1.01 -5.79
C VAL A 310 -22.55 -2.35 -5.90
N VAL A 311 -21.22 -2.31 -5.74
CA VAL A 311 -20.36 -3.50 -5.80
C VAL A 311 -20.18 -4.02 -4.39
N ALA A 312 -20.81 -5.16 -4.08
CA ALA A 312 -20.61 -5.82 -2.79
C ALA A 312 -19.19 -6.43 -2.71
N PRO A 313 -18.45 -6.24 -1.62
CA PRO A 313 -17.15 -6.88 -1.42
C PRO A 313 -17.30 -8.40 -1.35
N GLN A 314 -16.27 -9.11 -1.80
CA GLN A 314 -16.22 -10.57 -1.69
C GLN A 314 -16.01 -10.99 -0.23
N LYS A 315 -16.44 -12.21 0.13
CA LYS A 315 -16.26 -12.73 1.49
C LYS A 315 -14.77 -12.77 1.90
N GLN A 316 -13.88 -13.09 0.96
CA GLN A 316 -12.44 -13.12 1.22
C GLN A 316 -11.89 -11.71 1.54
N GLU A 317 -12.36 -10.68 0.83
CA GLU A 317 -11.96 -9.29 1.08
C GLU A 317 -12.38 -8.85 2.48
N LEU A 318 -13.59 -9.21 2.93
CA LEU A 318 -14.04 -8.92 4.29
C LEU A 318 -13.18 -9.57 5.38
N GLU A 319 -12.72 -10.81 5.18
CA GLU A 319 -11.80 -11.47 6.11
C GLU A 319 -10.39 -10.85 6.11
N GLU A 320 -9.91 -10.40 4.94
CA GLU A 320 -8.66 -9.62 4.83
C GLU A 320 -8.77 -8.31 5.63
N LEU A 321 -9.92 -7.63 5.59
CA LEU A 321 -10.17 -6.42 6.39
C LEU A 321 -10.24 -6.70 7.90
N LYS A 322 -10.84 -7.82 8.31
CA LYS A 322 -10.82 -8.23 9.73
C LYS A 322 -9.39 -8.46 10.22
N THR A 323 -8.57 -9.11 9.40
CA THR A 323 -7.15 -9.33 9.70
C THR A 323 -6.39 -8.00 9.80
N LEU A 324 -6.68 -7.06 8.91
CA LEU A 324 -6.06 -5.73 8.94
C LEU A 324 -6.46 -4.95 10.19
N ALA A 325 -7.74 -4.96 10.57
CA ALA A 325 -8.22 -4.29 11.77
C ALA A 325 -7.69 -4.92 13.07
N ARG A 326 -7.50 -6.24 13.13
CA ARG A 326 -6.83 -6.92 14.26
C ARG A 326 -5.42 -6.41 14.50
N ASN A 327 -4.67 -6.20 13.41
CA ASN A 327 -3.30 -5.72 13.48
C ASN A 327 -3.20 -4.21 13.79
N GLY A 328 -4.31 -3.49 13.76
CA GLY A 328 -4.36 -2.03 13.96
C GLY A 328 -4.46 -1.58 15.42
N ASP A 329 -4.32 -2.48 16.40
CA ASP A 329 -4.32 -2.20 17.85
C ASP A 329 -5.46 -1.26 18.33
N GLY A 330 -6.67 -1.45 17.79
CA GLY A 330 -7.85 -0.65 18.16
C GLY A 330 -7.99 0.68 17.41
N THR A 331 -7.16 0.93 16.40
CA THR A 331 -7.34 2.05 15.47
C THR A 331 -8.53 1.78 14.54
N PRO A 332 -9.46 2.75 14.34
CA PRO A 332 -10.54 2.59 13.38
C PRO A 332 -10.03 2.39 11.96
N LEU A 333 -10.61 1.41 11.27
CA LEU A 333 -10.40 1.17 9.85
C LEU A 333 -11.03 2.31 9.04
N ASP A 334 -10.22 3.05 8.29
CA ASP A 334 -10.68 4.07 7.34
C ASP A 334 -11.00 3.43 5.98
N LEU A 335 -12.25 3.55 5.53
CA LEU A 335 -12.72 3.02 4.27
C LEU A 335 -11.99 3.58 3.06
N ALA A 336 -11.53 4.84 3.11
CA ALA A 336 -10.86 5.43 1.96
C ALA A 336 -9.46 4.84 1.78
N SER A 337 -8.67 4.77 2.85
CA SER A 337 -7.41 4.02 2.85
C SER A 337 -7.63 2.57 2.47
N VAL A 338 -8.71 1.93 2.91
CA VAL A 338 -9.01 0.56 2.48
C VAL A 338 -9.27 0.47 0.98
N VAL A 339 -10.09 1.35 0.42
CA VAL A 339 -10.45 1.26 -1.01
C VAL A 339 -9.25 1.62 -1.89
N LEU A 340 -8.48 2.64 -1.51
CA LEU A 340 -7.31 3.09 -2.27
C LEU A 340 -6.10 2.15 -2.06
N ASP A 341 -5.79 1.82 -0.80
CA ASP A 341 -4.57 1.10 -0.44
C ASP A 341 -4.75 -0.40 -0.27
N VAL A 342 -5.95 -0.92 0.02
CA VAL A 342 -6.17 -2.37 0.19
C VAL A 342 -6.81 -2.98 -1.04
N LEU A 343 -7.82 -2.33 -1.61
CA LEU A 343 -8.50 -2.75 -2.84
C LEU A 343 -7.82 -2.22 -4.11
N ASP A 344 -6.72 -1.47 -3.96
CA ASP A 344 -5.87 -0.95 -5.02
C ASP A 344 -6.66 -0.18 -6.10
N MET A 345 -7.61 0.66 -5.69
CA MET A 345 -8.42 1.51 -6.59
C MET A 345 -7.83 2.91 -6.74
N GLU A 346 -7.95 3.51 -7.93
CA GLU A 346 -7.53 4.88 -8.17
C GLU A 346 -8.62 5.87 -7.71
N ALA A 347 -8.22 7.09 -7.35
CA ALA A 347 -9.15 8.13 -6.91
C ALA A 347 -10.13 8.57 -8.02
N ASP A 348 -9.78 8.36 -9.28
CA ASP A 348 -10.57 8.63 -10.48
C ASP A 348 -11.25 7.37 -11.06
N ASP A 349 -11.12 6.20 -10.42
CA ASP A 349 -11.77 4.97 -10.89
C ASP A 349 -13.30 5.17 -10.91
N PRO A 350 -13.98 4.96 -12.06
CA PRO A 350 -15.43 5.13 -12.16
C PRO A 350 -16.24 4.22 -11.21
N LYS A 351 -15.62 3.14 -10.72
CA LYS A 351 -16.22 2.21 -9.75
C LYS A 351 -15.92 2.59 -8.29
N LEU A 352 -15.10 3.61 -8.03
CA LEU A 352 -14.68 3.98 -6.68
C LEU A 352 -15.88 4.22 -5.76
N VAL A 353 -16.81 5.08 -6.17
CA VAL A 353 -17.98 5.45 -5.37
C VAL A 353 -18.87 4.24 -5.09
N ALA A 354 -19.11 3.42 -6.12
CA ALA A 354 -19.91 2.22 -6.01
C ALA A 354 -19.30 1.17 -5.06
N THR A 355 -17.97 1.02 -5.11
CA THR A 355 -17.23 0.07 -4.26
C THR A 355 -17.16 0.57 -2.82
N LEU A 356 -16.91 1.86 -2.62
CA LEU A 356 -16.83 2.48 -1.31
C LEU A 356 -18.20 2.42 -0.60
N GLN A 357 -19.31 2.62 -1.31
CA GLN A 357 -20.66 2.43 -0.78
C GLN A 357 -20.98 0.98 -0.48
N GLY A 358 -20.63 0.05 -1.38
CA GLY A 358 -20.85 -1.38 -1.16
C GLY A 358 -20.09 -1.90 0.04
N LEU A 359 -18.86 -1.42 0.25
CA LEU A 359 -18.06 -1.75 1.42
C LEU A 359 -18.64 -1.13 2.71
N ASN A 360 -19.04 0.14 2.69
CA ASN A 360 -19.71 0.78 3.83
C ASN A 360 -20.99 0.03 4.23
N ASP A 361 -21.81 -0.38 3.26
CA ASP A 361 -23.04 -1.12 3.53
C ASP A 361 -22.77 -2.54 4.04
N ALA A 362 -21.75 -3.21 3.50
CA ALA A 362 -21.34 -4.53 3.96
C ALA A 362 -20.85 -4.49 5.42
N LEU A 363 -19.97 -3.56 5.77
CA LEU A 363 -19.45 -3.44 7.14
C LEU A 363 -20.52 -2.99 8.13
N ARG A 364 -21.49 -2.15 7.73
CA ARG A 364 -22.63 -1.79 8.59
C ARG A 364 -23.56 -2.97 8.91
N ARG A 365 -23.65 -3.94 8.01
CA ARG A 365 -24.51 -5.13 8.18
C ARG A 365 -23.79 -6.26 8.92
N ASP A 366 -22.46 -6.27 8.93
CA ASP A 366 -21.68 -7.28 9.62
C ASP A 366 -21.67 -6.98 11.15
N PRO A 367 -22.16 -7.91 11.99
CA PRO A 367 -22.25 -7.71 13.43
C PRO A 367 -20.90 -7.60 14.12
N ASP A 368 -19.81 -8.06 13.50
CA ASP A 368 -18.47 -7.98 14.08
C ASP A 368 -17.90 -6.56 14.05
N TRP A 369 -18.48 -5.67 13.26
CA TRP A 369 -18.03 -4.29 13.11
C TRP A 369 -18.92 -3.31 13.88
N MET A 370 -18.33 -2.18 14.25
CA MET A 370 -18.99 -1.04 14.89
C MET A 370 -18.61 0.25 14.15
N PRO A 371 -19.60 1.05 13.70
CA PRO A 371 -19.29 2.34 13.08
C PRO A 371 -18.72 3.31 14.13
N ALA A 372 -17.51 3.81 13.89
CA ALA A 372 -16.82 4.79 14.74
C ALA A 372 -16.90 6.23 14.17
N GLY A 373 -17.45 6.38 12.96
CA GLY A 373 -17.60 7.65 12.27
C GLY A 373 -17.99 7.44 10.81
N ILE A 374 -18.15 8.53 10.04
CA ILE A 374 -18.41 8.42 8.61
C ILE A 374 -17.19 7.79 7.93
N GLY A 375 -17.37 6.63 7.31
CA GLY A 375 -16.31 5.87 6.65
C GLY A 375 -15.31 5.21 7.61
N HIS A 376 -15.58 5.15 8.92
CA HIS A 376 -14.67 4.57 9.91
C HIS A 376 -15.33 3.44 10.69
N PHE A 377 -14.65 2.30 10.78
CA PHE A 377 -15.18 1.09 11.42
C PHE A 377 -14.18 0.51 12.41
N LEU A 378 -14.66 0.15 13.60
CA LEU A 378 -13.90 -0.60 14.59
C LEU A 378 -14.37 -2.04 14.60
N LEU A 379 -13.43 -2.96 14.73
CA LEU A 379 -13.76 -4.35 14.99
C LEU A 379 -14.17 -4.48 16.46
N ARG A 380 -15.33 -5.09 16.74
CA ARG A 380 -15.90 -5.12 18.09
C ARG A 380 -15.01 -5.83 19.10
N GLU A 381 -14.27 -6.84 18.67
CA GLU A 381 -13.32 -7.56 19.52
C GLU A 381 -12.17 -6.68 20.02
N ASN A 382 -11.87 -5.57 19.32
CA ASN A 382 -10.84 -4.61 19.73
C ASN A 382 -11.38 -3.55 20.71
N ILE A 383 -12.70 -3.51 20.97
CA ILE A 383 -13.28 -2.55 21.90
C ILE A 383 -13.03 -3.04 23.32
N PRO A 384 -12.34 -2.26 24.18
CA PRO A 384 -12.11 -2.67 25.55
C PRO A 384 -13.43 -2.88 26.31
N ALA A 385 -13.52 -3.96 27.08
CA ALA A 385 -14.74 -4.37 27.79
C ALA A 385 -15.33 -3.30 28.74
N HIS A 386 -14.49 -2.36 29.20
CA HIS A 386 -14.89 -1.28 30.10
C HIS A 386 -15.63 -0.12 29.40
N VAL A 387 -15.53 0.01 28.07
CA VAL A 387 -16.15 1.13 27.32
C VAL A 387 -17.69 1.05 27.36
N GLY A 388 -18.26 -0.15 27.56
CA GLY A 388 -19.70 -0.36 27.74
C GLY A 388 -20.17 -0.39 29.21
N GLN A 389 -19.27 -0.16 30.17
CA GLN A 389 -19.60 -0.22 31.60
C GLN A 389 -19.67 1.19 32.19
N ILE A 390 -20.67 1.45 33.03
CA ILE A 390 -20.71 2.68 33.82
C ILE A 390 -19.61 2.56 34.89
N PRO A 391 -18.61 3.46 34.92
CA PRO A 391 -17.58 3.45 35.94
C PRO A 391 -18.18 3.48 37.34
N ASP A 392 -17.63 2.71 38.28
CA ASP A 392 -18.17 2.62 39.65
C ASP A 392 -18.24 3.98 40.35
N VAL A 393 -17.34 4.91 40.02
CA VAL A 393 -17.34 6.29 40.53
C VAL A 393 -18.58 7.10 40.08
N LEU A 394 -19.18 6.72 38.94
CA LEU A 394 -20.39 7.35 38.41
C LEU A 394 -21.66 6.57 38.78
N ARG A 395 -21.53 5.44 39.48
CA ARG A 395 -22.71 4.76 40.03
C ARG A 395 -23.26 5.61 41.18
N PRO A 396 -24.57 5.91 41.20
CA PRO A 396 -25.18 6.60 42.32
C PRO A 396 -24.89 5.83 43.61
N VAL A 397 -24.34 6.51 44.61
CA VAL A 397 -24.18 5.92 45.94
C VAL A 397 -25.52 6.07 46.65
N THR A 398 -26.21 4.95 46.85
CA THR A 398 -27.39 4.90 47.71
C THR A 398 -26.92 5.08 49.15
N LEU A 399 -27.29 6.19 49.78
CA LEU A 399 -26.96 6.47 51.18
C LEU A 399 -28.21 6.24 52.02
N ASP A 400 -28.20 5.19 52.83
CA ASP A 400 -29.21 4.98 53.87
C ASP A 400 -28.88 5.91 55.04
N VAL A 401 -29.50 7.08 55.07
CA VAL A 401 -29.34 8.05 56.16
C VAL A 401 -30.28 7.63 57.29
N LEU A 402 -29.77 7.49 58.51
CA LEU A 402 -30.56 7.22 59.71
C LEU A 402 -30.56 8.46 60.61
N ASP A 403 -31.68 8.75 61.26
CA ASP A 403 -31.75 9.80 62.29
C ASP A 403 -30.84 9.42 63.48
N PRO A 404 -29.94 10.32 63.91
CA PRO A 404 -28.95 10.01 64.95
C PRO A 404 -29.56 9.78 66.34
N GLU A 405 -30.76 10.26 66.63
CA GLU A 405 -31.42 10.10 67.93
C GLU A 405 -32.36 8.88 67.95
N THR A 406 -33.18 8.70 66.91
CA THR A 406 -34.19 7.62 66.88
C THR A 406 -33.67 6.35 66.21
N LYS A 407 -32.57 6.43 65.44
CA LYS A 407 -32.02 5.37 64.58
C LYS A 407 -32.98 4.83 63.51
N GLU A 408 -34.05 5.56 63.23
CA GLU A 408 -34.97 5.25 62.13
C GLU A 408 -34.41 5.82 60.81
N PRO A 409 -34.77 5.24 59.64
CA PRO A 409 -34.51 5.85 58.35
C PRO A 409 -34.91 7.33 58.34
N PHE A 410 -33.97 8.20 57.98
CA PHE A 410 -34.16 9.64 57.88
C PHE A 410 -35.11 10.01 56.75
N ASP A 411 -35.15 9.15 55.72
CA ASP A 411 -36.09 9.22 54.61
C ASP A 411 -36.85 7.88 54.52
N PHE A 412 -38.18 7.96 54.45
CA PHE A 412 -39.04 6.79 54.25
C PHE A 412 -39.78 6.98 52.94
N GLU A 413 -39.54 6.05 52.01
CA GLU A 413 -40.41 5.92 50.85
C GLU A 413 -41.79 5.47 51.35
N MET A 414 -42.73 6.41 51.44
CA MET A 414 -44.10 6.12 51.85
C MET A 414 -44.81 5.36 50.75
N SER A 415 -45.38 4.20 51.09
CA SER A 415 -46.29 3.50 50.18
C SER A 415 -47.60 4.28 50.02
N ASP A 416 -48.29 4.09 48.88
CA ASP A 416 -49.57 4.72 48.60
C ASP A 416 -50.61 4.50 49.71
N GLU A 417 -50.57 3.34 50.39
CA GLU A 417 -51.43 3.00 51.53
C GLU A 417 -51.16 3.85 52.78
N GLY A 418 -49.96 4.42 52.89
CA GLY A 418 -49.57 5.33 53.97
C GLY A 418 -50.01 6.79 53.75
N LEU A 419 -50.53 7.12 52.57
CA LEU A 419 -51.01 8.46 52.24
C LEU A 419 -52.49 8.62 52.61
N GLU A 420 -52.81 9.60 53.46
CA GLU A 420 -54.19 9.86 53.88
C GLU A 420 -55.00 10.63 52.83
N GLY A 421 -56.27 10.27 52.68
CA GLY A 421 -57.24 11.02 51.86
C GLY A 421 -57.04 10.83 50.34
N ASP A 422 -57.06 11.93 49.59
CA ASP A 422 -56.84 11.98 48.16
C ASP A 422 -55.36 12.19 47.78
N ALA A 423 -54.45 12.17 48.76
CA ALA A 423 -53.02 12.47 48.54
C ALA A 423 -52.35 11.49 47.58
N ALA A 424 -52.65 10.19 47.63
CA ALA A 424 -52.10 9.23 46.66
C ALA A 424 -52.57 9.55 45.23
N ALA A 425 -53.86 9.87 45.06
CA ALA A 425 -54.41 10.26 43.77
C ALA A 425 -53.84 11.61 43.26
N PHE A 426 -53.47 12.51 44.18
CA PHE A 426 -52.83 13.79 43.85
C PHE A 426 -51.36 13.63 43.44
N VAL A 427 -50.58 12.80 44.15
CA VAL A 427 -49.17 12.51 43.81
C VAL A 427 -49.06 11.87 42.43
N HIS A 428 -49.98 10.95 42.11
CA HIS A 428 -50.08 10.31 40.81
C HIS A 428 -50.96 11.07 39.81
N ALA A 429 -51.32 12.33 40.11
CA ALA A 429 -52.17 13.10 39.21
C ALA A 429 -51.37 13.47 37.95
N PRO A 430 -51.83 13.07 36.74
CA PRO A 430 -51.06 13.23 35.49
C PRO A 430 -50.71 14.69 35.14
N GLN A 431 -51.41 15.65 35.75
CA GLN A 431 -51.17 17.09 35.57
C GLN A 431 -49.92 17.63 36.28
N TRP A 432 -49.33 16.85 37.19
CA TRP A 432 -48.15 17.22 37.96
C TRP A 432 -46.92 16.33 37.64
N GLU A 433 -47.08 15.34 36.77
CA GLU A 433 -45.97 14.58 36.18
C GLU A 433 -45.10 15.50 35.32
N ASP A 434 -43.80 15.55 35.61
CA ASP A 434 -42.84 16.32 34.82
C ASP A 434 -42.75 15.71 33.40
N VAL A 435 -42.85 16.57 32.39
CA VAL A 435 -42.95 16.19 30.98
C VAL A 435 -41.61 15.60 30.50
N ALA A 436 -41.42 14.28 30.67
CA ALA A 436 -40.40 13.49 29.96
C ALA A 436 -40.60 11.96 30.00
N GLU A 437 -41.78 11.41 30.33
CA GLU A 437 -42.03 9.96 30.16
C GLU A 437 -42.96 9.65 28.98
N GLU A 438 -42.71 8.49 28.34
CA GLU A 438 -42.93 8.15 26.92
C GLU A 438 -44.39 8.08 26.41
N PHE A 439 -45.40 8.60 27.14
CA PHE A 439 -46.80 8.59 26.70
C PHE A 439 -47.52 9.92 26.97
N GLU A 440 -47.97 10.59 25.88
CA GLU A 440 -48.82 11.78 25.97
C GLU A 440 -50.22 11.42 26.51
N VAL A 441 -50.50 11.79 27.77
CA VAL A 441 -51.84 11.71 28.34
C VAL A 441 -52.65 12.96 27.95
N ARG A 442 -53.86 12.76 27.41
CA ARG A 442 -54.79 13.87 27.10
C ARG A 442 -55.56 14.30 28.36
N PHE A 443 -55.52 15.58 28.66
CA PHE A 443 -56.18 16.19 29.81
C PHE A 443 -57.69 16.40 29.59
N GLU A 444 -58.50 16.00 30.56
CA GLU A 444 -59.83 16.57 30.80
C GLU A 444 -59.82 17.35 32.12
N ARG A 445 -60.33 18.58 32.08
CA ARG A 445 -60.20 19.55 33.18
C ARG A 445 -61.27 19.28 34.25
N GLY A 446 -60.89 18.64 35.35
CA GLY A 446 -61.73 18.48 36.54
C GLY A 446 -61.70 19.69 37.48
N GLU A 447 -62.70 19.82 38.34
CA GLU A 447 -62.81 20.88 39.34
C GLU A 447 -61.74 20.77 40.43
N THR A 448 -61.09 21.89 40.76
CA THR A 448 -60.11 22.04 41.84
C THR A 448 -60.76 21.82 43.22
N PRO A 449 -60.24 20.91 44.07
CA PRO A 449 -60.71 20.78 45.44
C PRO A 449 -60.35 22.02 46.28
N SER A 450 -61.19 22.33 47.27
CA SER A 450 -61.12 23.57 48.08
C SER A 450 -60.06 23.56 49.21
N GLY A 451 -59.19 22.55 49.23
CA GLY A 451 -58.05 22.47 50.14
C GLY A 451 -57.64 21.02 50.44
N THR A 452 -56.32 20.78 50.49
CA THR A 452 -55.72 19.49 50.83
C THR A 452 -54.99 19.63 52.17
N ARG A 453 -55.17 18.68 53.08
CA ARG A 453 -54.36 18.57 54.31
C ARG A 453 -53.34 17.46 54.11
N ILE A 454 -52.07 17.77 54.27
CA ILE A 454 -50.96 16.81 54.19
C ILE A 454 -50.36 16.66 55.58
N VAL A 455 -50.25 15.42 56.06
CA VAL A 455 -49.51 15.11 57.29
C VAL A 455 -48.04 15.01 56.94
N VAL A 456 -47.26 16.05 57.26
CA VAL A 456 -45.81 16.06 57.00
C VAL A 456 -45.09 15.49 58.22
N LEU A 457 -44.76 14.20 58.19
CA LEU A 457 -43.86 13.55 59.16
C LEU A 457 -42.39 13.65 58.71
N ASN A 458 -41.97 14.81 58.20
CA ASN A 458 -40.72 14.89 57.45
C ASN A 458 -39.61 15.65 58.20
N HIS A 459 -38.54 14.94 58.58
CA HIS A 459 -37.34 15.49 59.20
C HIS A 459 -36.66 16.54 58.30
N HIS A 460 -36.89 16.51 56.99
CA HIS A 460 -36.39 17.49 56.02
C HIS A 460 -36.96 18.90 56.18
N LEU A 461 -38.16 19.06 56.75
CA LEU A 461 -38.72 20.38 57.07
C LEU A 461 -38.00 21.01 58.27
N ARG A 462 -37.74 20.22 59.31
CA ARG A 462 -36.95 20.66 60.49
C ARG A 462 -35.49 20.92 60.15
N ALA A 463 -34.93 20.18 59.20
CA ALA A 463 -33.54 20.32 58.76
C ALA A 463 -33.34 21.41 57.69
N GLU A 464 -34.39 22.14 57.28
CA GLU A 464 -34.35 23.15 56.20
C GLU A 464 -33.85 22.62 54.84
N THR A 465 -33.84 21.30 54.63
CA THR A 465 -33.36 20.67 53.40
C THR A 465 -34.44 20.49 52.33
N LEU A 466 -35.71 20.75 52.68
CA LEU A 466 -36.82 20.69 51.74
C LEU A 466 -36.78 21.91 50.81
N LYS A 467 -36.41 21.72 49.54
CA LYS A 467 -36.49 22.78 48.53
C LYS A 467 -37.94 23.06 48.17
N LEU A 468 -38.52 24.08 48.80
CA LEU A 468 -39.84 24.61 48.44
C LEU A 468 -39.71 25.55 47.24
N ARG A 469 -40.61 25.40 46.26
CA ARG A 469 -40.69 26.37 45.16
C ARG A 469 -41.28 27.66 45.73
N ARG A 470 -40.81 28.80 45.23
CA ARG A 470 -41.19 30.13 45.73
C ARG A 470 -42.71 30.42 45.66
N MET A 471 -43.40 29.75 44.74
CA MET A 471 -44.86 29.84 44.58
C MET A 471 -45.63 29.04 45.64
N ASP A 472 -44.97 28.12 46.35
CA ASP A 472 -45.56 27.28 47.38
C ASP A 472 -45.37 27.88 48.79
N GLU A 473 -44.72 29.05 48.93
CA GLU A 473 -44.42 29.71 50.22
C GLU A 473 -45.68 30.03 51.04
N GLU A 474 -46.77 30.45 50.38
CA GLU A 474 -48.06 30.74 51.05
C GLU A 474 -48.78 29.46 51.50
N LEU A 475 -48.55 28.33 50.83
CA LEU A 475 -49.17 27.04 51.15
C LEU A 475 -48.62 26.44 52.45
N PHE A 476 -47.32 26.63 52.70
CA PHE A 476 -46.63 26.12 53.90
C PHE A 476 -46.54 27.16 55.04
N ASP A 477 -47.20 28.32 54.89
CA ASP A 477 -47.32 29.40 55.87
C ASP A 477 -45.99 29.81 56.55
N LEU A 478 -44.93 29.92 55.75
CA LEU A 478 -43.59 30.27 56.23
C LEU A 478 -43.47 31.72 56.73
N SER A 479 -44.49 32.55 56.48
CA SER A 479 -44.53 33.97 56.85
C SER A 479 -45.14 34.25 58.23
N SER A 480 -45.95 33.33 58.78
CA SER A 480 -46.61 33.48 60.08
C SER A 480 -45.79 32.93 61.26
N GLY A 481 -44.69 32.22 60.99
CA GLY A 481 -43.75 31.74 62.01
C GLY A 481 -44.19 30.51 62.81
N LEU A 482 -45.25 29.80 62.38
CA LEU A 482 -45.69 28.55 63.02
C LEU A 482 -44.78 27.34 62.75
N ALA A 483 -43.83 27.46 61.82
CA ALA A 483 -42.84 26.44 61.47
C ALA A 483 -41.38 26.89 61.74
N ARG A 484 -41.16 27.63 62.82
CA ARG A 484 -39.82 27.80 63.41
C ARG A 484 -39.75 27.19 64.81
#